data_AF-A0A644TI27-F1
#
_entry.id   AF-A0A644TI27-F1
#
_cell.length_a   1.000
_cell.length_b   1.000
_cell.length_c   1.000
_cell.angle_alpha   90.00
_cell.angle_beta   90.00
_cell.angle_gamma   90.00
#
_symmetry.space_group_name_H-M   'P 1'
#
loop_
_entity.id
_entity.type
_entity.pdbx_description
1 polymer ?
#
loop_
_entity_poly.entity_id
_entity_poly.type
_entity_poly.pdbx_seq_one_letter_code
_entity_poly.pdbx_strand_id
1 'polypeptide(L)'
;MKRFLFSYLLVISLSACIYSQSFDGTYYGVYDDGEIGGDAIIKIECGKILICIENDQYSGQTIKVEKEYELVDFGPFMKLRLAVRDWLFLIWGKGFFISDTKGYYTFFSKAPQTRTTVIDNTWIISSTSYLREGETDYNAARLMRVTGLPWTSGNGHGIGDRLIIDIGGVDLPMLIVNGFVSLNNPKLYFENARLKTMRISSKKTRKSKVVTIGDNASFQKIEIRDIIEIGSPDEQLFLDVIDVYQGNKYNNLCIKTIIPDFSSK
;
A
#
# COMPACT_ATOMS: atom_id res chain seq x y z
N MET A 1 10.47 28.86 -16.97
CA MET A 1 9.01 28.64 -17.07
C MET A 1 8.74 27.32 -17.80
N LYS A 2 8.96 26.19 -17.12
CA LYS A 2 8.71 24.81 -17.60
C LYS A 2 8.64 23.92 -16.37
N ARG A 3 7.44 23.69 -15.81
CA ARG A 3 7.15 22.71 -14.74
C ARG A 3 5.64 22.73 -14.42
N PHE A 4 4.79 22.29 -15.35
CA PHE A 4 3.35 22.09 -15.06
C PHE A 4 2.69 20.96 -15.84
N LEU A 5 3.44 20.11 -16.56
CA LEU A 5 2.85 19.03 -17.37
C LEU A 5 2.86 17.63 -16.70
N PHE A 6 3.62 17.42 -15.63
CA PHE A 6 3.76 16.08 -15.03
C PHE A 6 2.75 15.77 -13.92
N SER A 7 2.21 16.79 -13.23
CA SER A 7 1.21 16.63 -12.17
C SER A 7 -0.20 16.39 -12.72
N TYR A 8 -0.53 16.88 -13.92
CA TYR A 8 -1.86 16.71 -14.52
C TYR A 8 -2.12 15.27 -15.02
N LEU A 9 -1.11 14.58 -15.58
CA LEU A 9 -1.28 13.21 -16.10
C LEU A 9 -1.49 12.15 -15.01
N LEU A 10 -0.89 12.34 -13.82
CA LEU A 10 -1.02 11.41 -12.70
C LEU A 10 -2.40 11.53 -12.01
N VAL A 11 -2.87 12.76 -11.80
CA VAL A 11 -4.21 13.07 -11.25
C VAL A 11 -5.30 12.54 -12.17
N ILE A 12 -5.13 12.65 -13.50
CA ILE A 12 -6.09 12.12 -14.48
C ILE A 12 -6.17 10.58 -14.41
N SER A 13 -5.08 9.85 -14.15
CA SER A 13 -5.16 8.36 -14.08
C SER A 13 -5.87 7.82 -12.84
N LEU A 14 -5.70 8.45 -11.68
CA LEU A 14 -6.29 8.02 -10.40
C LEU A 14 -7.75 8.47 -10.27
N SER A 15 -8.06 9.70 -10.70
CA SER A 15 -9.44 10.14 -10.86
C SER A 15 -10.14 9.36 -11.97
N ALA A 16 -9.51 9.06 -13.12
CA ALA A 16 -10.13 8.25 -14.16
C ALA A 16 -10.47 6.83 -13.68
N CYS A 17 -9.63 6.12 -12.91
CA CYS A 17 -9.96 4.77 -12.45
C CYS A 17 -11.15 4.72 -11.46
N ILE A 18 -11.39 5.80 -10.71
CA ILE A 18 -12.46 5.88 -9.71
C ILE A 18 -13.72 6.53 -10.31
N TYR A 19 -13.58 7.50 -11.21
CA TYR A 19 -14.67 8.08 -12.01
C TYR A 19 -15.09 7.19 -13.20
N SER A 20 -14.34 6.14 -13.55
CA SER A 20 -14.68 5.19 -14.63
C SER A 20 -15.68 4.11 -14.22
N GLN A 21 -16.36 4.24 -13.06
CA GLN A 21 -17.30 3.23 -12.55
C GLN A 21 -16.68 1.84 -12.33
N SER A 22 -15.34 1.70 -12.26
CA SER A 22 -14.66 0.38 -12.15
C SER A 22 -15.06 -0.43 -10.91
N PHE A 23 -15.54 0.27 -9.87
CA PHE A 23 -15.97 -0.31 -8.59
C PHE A 23 -17.51 -0.32 -8.44
N ASP A 24 -18.23 0.38 -9.32
CA ASP A 24 -19.65 0.63 -9.15
C ASP A 24 -20.47 -0.66 -9.29
N GLY A 25 -21.36 -0.91 -8.32
CA GLY A 25 -22.19 -2.12 -8.27
C GLY A 25 -21.42 -3.43 -8.08
N THR A 26 -20.12 -3.36 -7.70
CA THR A 26 -19.31 -4.55 -7.46
C THR A 26 -19.38 -4.98 -6.00
N TYR A 27 -19.45 -6.30 -5.77
CA TYR A 27 -19.32 -6.91 -4.44
C TYR A 27 -17.85 -7.06 -4.04
N TYR A 28 -17.56 -6.69 -2.80
CA TYR A 28 -16.25 -6.75 -2.16
C TYR A 28 -16.34 -7.53 -0.86
N GLY A 29 -15.34 -8.37 -0.58
CA GLY A 29 -15.12 -8.85 0.79
C GLY A 29 -14.58 -7.71 1.65
N VAL A 30 -15.12 -7.55 2.86
CA VAL A 30 -14.67 -6.56 3.85
C VAL A 30 -13.90 -7.25 4.95
N TYR A 31 -12.71 -6.73 5.25
CA TYR A 31 -11.88 -7.18 6.37
C TYR A 31 -11.50 -5.99 7.24
N ASP A 32 -11.93 -6.01 8.50
CA ASP A 32 -11.72 -4.97 9.50
C ASP A 32 -11.15 -5.56 10.80
N ASP A 33 -10.30 -4.80 11.49
CA ASP A 33 -9.58 -5.21 12.71
C ASP A 33 -10.42 -5.01 13.99
N GLY A 34 -11.74 -4.79 13.88
CA GLY A 34 -12.53 -4.62 15.10
C GLY A 34 -14.05 -4.46 15.02
N GLU A 35 -14.68 -4.11 13.90
CA GLU A 35 -16.12 -3.80 13.93
C GLU A 35 -16.97 -4.40 12.81
N ILE A 36 -16.42 -4.76 11.63
CA ILE A 36 -17.24 -5.22 10.50
C ILE A 36 -16.57 -6.39 9.75
N GLY A 37 -17.08 -7.61 9.93
CA GLY A 37 -16.82 -8.74 9.04
C GLY A 37 -18.07 -9.03 8.20
N GLY A 38 -17.97 -8.89 6.87
CA GLY A 38 -19.12 -9.03 5.98
C GLY A 38 -18.79 -8.91 4.49
N ASP A 39 -19.82 -9.04 3.66
CA ASP A 39 -19.74 -8.63 2.25
C ASP A 39 -20.15 -7.16 2.15
N ALA A 40 -19.55 -6.38 1.26
CA ALA A 40 -20.01 -5.03 0.98
C ALA A 40 -20.19 -4.80 -0.51
N ILE A 41 -21.29 -4.15 -0.85
CA ILE A 41 -21.51 -3.57 -2.16
C ILE A 41 -20.99 -2.15 -2.12
N ILE A 42 -20.21 -1.80 -3.13
CA ILE A 42 -19.68 -0.46 -3.28
C ILE A 42 -20.34 0.19 -4.49
N LYS A 43 -20.88 1.38 -4.26
CA LYS A 43 -21.43 2.23 -5.30
C LYS A 43 -20.62 3.51 -5.37
N ILE A 44 -20.24 3.95 -6.56
CA ILE A 44 -19.49 5.21 -6.72
C ILE A 44 -20.34 6.17 -7.55
N GLU A 45 -20.66 7.32 -6.94
CA GLU A 45 -21.46 8.36 -7.57
C GLU A 45 -20.70 9.69 -7.49
N CYS A 46 -20.18 10.19 -8.62
CA CYS A 46 -19.66 11.55 -8.78
C CYS A 46 -18.90 12.12 -7.55
N GLY A 47 -17.78 11.51 -7.16
CA GLY A 47 -16.96 11.97 -6.03
C GLY A 47 -17.44 11.49 -4.66
N LYS A 48 -18.49 10.67 -4.60
CA LYS A 48 -18.98 9.99 -3.41
C LYS A 48 -18.84 8.48 -3.53
N ILE A 49 -18.54 7.82 -2.42
CA ILE A 49 -18.57 6.36 -2.31
C ILE A 49 -19.66 5.98 -1.31
N LEU A 50 -20.61 5.17 -1.74
CA LEU A 50 -21.56 4.49 -0.88
C LEU A 50 -21.02 3.09 -0.59
N ILE A 51 -20.84 2.76 0.68
CA ILE A 51 -20.51 1.40 1.11
C ILE A 51 -21.74 0.83 1.81
N CYS A 52 -22.30 -0.22 1.22
CA CYS A 52 -23.42 -0.98 1.74
C CYS A 52 -22.88 -2.32 2.26
N ILE A 53 -22.82 -2.51 3.56
CA ILE A 53 -22.42 -3.82 4.12
C ILE A 53 -23.66 -4.72 4.15
N GLU A 54 -23.52 -5.95 3.65
CA GLU A 54 -24.51 -7.02 3.69
C GLU A 54 -23.88 -8.21 4.43
N ASN A 55 -24.52 -8.64 5.52
CA ASN A 55 -24.11 -9.69 6.46
C ASN A 55 -23.05 -9.29 7.48
N ASP A 56 -23.50 -9.06 8.72
CA ASP A 56 -22.62 -9.15 9.89
C ASP A 56 -22.45 -10.63 10.25
N GLN A 57 -21.24 -11.16 10.02
CA GLN A 57 -20.95 -12.57 10.27
C GLN A 57 -21.00 -12.96 11.75
N TYR A 58 -21.02 -12.01 12.69
CA TYR A 58 -21.13 -12.31 14.12
C TYR A 58 -22.57 -12.55 14.58
N SER A 59 -23.55 -11.90 13.94
CA SER A 59 -24.97 -12.02 14.29
C SER A 59 -25.76 -12.95 13.37
N GLY A 60 -25.23 -13.28 12.18
CA GLY A 60 -25.99 -14.02 11.15
C GLY A 60 -27.15 -13.23 10.56
N GLN A 61 -27.22 -11.92 10.84
CA GLN A 61 -28.22 -11.01 10.32
C GLN A 61 -27.62 -10.15 9.20
N THR A 62 -28.39 -9.97 8.13
CA THR A 62 -28.07 -8.97 7.11
C THR A 62 -28.35 -7.58 7.68
N ILE A 63 -27.32 -6.91 8.19
CA ILE A 63 -27.41 -5.51 8.62
C ILE A 63 -26.98 -4.64 7.43
N LYS A 64 -27.94 -3.97 6.79
CA LYS A 64 -27.65 -3.00 5.73
C LYS A 64 -27.22 -1.67 6.35
N VAL A 65 -25.92 -1.41 6.37
CA VAL A 65 -25.36 -0.11 6.76
C VAL A 65 -24.92 0.62 5.50
N GLU A 66 -25.53 1.76 5.21
CA GLU A 66 -25.13 2.65 4.12
C GLU A 66 -24.33 3.84 4.69
N LYS A 67 -23.10 4.02 4.21
CA LYS A 67 -22.28 5.19 4.55
C LYS A 67 -21.84 5.88 3.26
N GLU A 68 -22.08 7.18 3.20
CA GLU A 68 -21.63 8.05 2.12
C GLU A 68 -20.29 8.70 2.52
N TYR A 69 -19.27 8.52 1.69
CA TYR A 69 -17.95 9.11 1.85
C TYR A 69 -17.70 10.11 0.74
N GLU A 70 -17.17 11.28 1.07
CA GLU A 70 -16.64 12.22 0.08
C GLU A 70 -15.20 11.85 -0.27
N LEU A 71 -14.90 11.70 -1.55
CA LEU A 71 -13.54 11.47 -2.04
C LEU A 71 -12.85 12.81 -2.27
N VAL A 72 -11.79 13.07 -1.51
CA VAL A 72 -11.07 14.35 -1.51
C VAL A 72 -9.65 14.13 -2.02
N ASP A 73 -9.26 14.90 -3.05
CA ASP A 73 -7.86 14.96 -3.48
C ASP A 73 -7.00 15.52 -2.36
N PHE A 74 -5.93 14.81 -2.02
CA PHE A 74 -5.03 15.18 -0.94
C PHE A 74 -3.57 15.26 -1.41
N GLY A 75 -3.35 15.37 -2.72
CA GLY A 75 -2.05 15.55 -3.35
C GLY A 75 -1.48 14.22 -3.88
N PRO A 76 -0.56 13.56 -3.15
CA PRO A 76 0.06 12.31 -3.61
C PRO A 76 -0.86 11.08 -3.50
N PHE A 77 -1.97 11.19 -2.77
CA PHE A 77 -3.01 10.18 -2.61
C PHE A 77 -4.36 10.85 -2.35
N MET A 78 -5.42 10.06 -2.40
CA MET A 78 -6.77 10.50 -2.04
C MET A 78 -7.04 10.23 -0.55
N LYS A 79 -8.04 10.93 -0.01
CA LYS A 79 -8.64 10.58 1.28
C LYS A 79 -10.16 10.43 1.12
N LEU A 80 -10.76 9.60 1.97
CA LEU A 80 -12.20 9.54 2.16
C LEU A 80 -12.58 10.34 3.39
N ARG A 81 -13.61 11.16 3.27
CA ARG A 81 -14.18 11.90 4.39
C ARG A 81 -15.55 11.34 4.73
N LEU A 82 -15.70 10.93 6.00
CA LEU A 82 -16.97 10.52 6.59
C LEU A 82 -17.30 11.47 7.73
N ALA A 83 -18.35 12.28 7.55
CA ALA A 83 -18.68 13.39 8.46
C ALA A 83 -17.46 14.29 8.72
N VAL A 84 -16.90 14.26 9.94
CA VAL A 84 -15.73 15.07 10.35
C VAL A 84 -14.43 14.27 10.43
N ARG A 85 -14.40 13.04 9.93
CA ARG A 85 -13.21 12.16 9.98
C ARG A 85 -12.66 11.90 8.58
N ASP A 86 -11.34 12.05 8.45
CA ASP A 86 -10.60 11.76 7.23
C ASP A 86 -9.91 10.38 7.33
N TRP A 87 -9.97 9.62 6.24
CA TRP A 87 -9.42 8.28 6.09
C TRP A 87 -8.49 8.25 4.88
N LEU A 88 -7.34 7.60 5.02
CA LEU A 88 -6.40 7.34 3.93
C LEU A 88 -7.09 6.44 2.93
N PHE A 89 -6.97 6.72 1.64
CA PHE A 89 -7.54 5.89 0.59
C PHE A 89 -6.46 5.51 -0.41
N LEU A 90 -6.10 4.23 -0.46
CA LEU A 90 -5.11 3.67 -1.38
C LEU A 90 -5.75 2.61 -2.25
N ILE A 91 -5.51 2.66 -3.56
CA ILE A 91 -6.05 1.67 -4.50
C ILE A 91 -5.00 0.63 -4.89
N TRP A 92 -5.46 -0.57 -5.25
CA TRP A 92 -4.65 -1.57 -5.96
C TRP A 92 -5.56 -2.37 -6.91
N GLY A 93 -5.25 -2.41 -8.21
CA GLY A 93 -5.98 -3.25 -9.17
C GLY A 93 -7.51 -3.16 -9.06
N LYS A 94 -8.14 -4.20 -8.52
CA LYS A 94 -9.60 -4.33 -8.31
C LYS A 94 -10.00 -4.22 -6.82
N GLY A 95 -9.20 -3.56 -6.01
CA GLY A 95 -9.42 -3.39 -4.58
C GLY A 95 -8.90 -2.05 -4.08
N PHE A 96 -9.20 -1.74 -2.81
CA PHE A 96 -8.67 -0.57 -2.14
C PHE A 96 -8.57 -0.80 -0.63
N PHE A 97 -7.80 0.07 0.00
CA PHE A 97 -7.50 0.09 1.42
C PHE A 97 -7.92 1.44 1.99
N ILE A 98 -8.57 1.39 3.15
CA ILE A 98 -8.86 2.57 3.96
C ILE A 98 -8.24 2.46 5.34
N SER A 99 -7.75 3.57 5.89
CA SER A 99 -7.37 3.63 7.30
C SER A 99 -7.51 5.00 7.91
N ASP A 100 -7.86 5.09 9.18
CA ASP A 100 -7.85 6.34 9.93
C ASP A 100 -6.51 6.59 10.65
N THR A 101 -6.41 7.72 11.34
CA THR A 101 -5.20 8.10 12.10
C THR A 101 -5.05 7.35 13.42
N LYS A 102 -6.08 6.63 13.88
CA LYS A 102 -6.05 5.82 15.10
C LYS A 102 -5.61 4.38 14.82
N GLY A 103 -5.45 4.03 13.55
CA GLY A 103 -5.00 2.71 13.12
C GLY A 103 -6.13 1.75 12.79
N TYR A 104 -7.39 2.20 12.78
CA TYR A 104 -8.48 1.40 12.21
C TYR A 104 -8.29 1.33 10.70
N TYR A 105 -8.46 0.16 10.12
CA TYR A 105 -8.27 -0.03 8.68
C TYR A 105 -9.19 -1.10 8.13
N THR A 106 -9.46 -0.99 6.83
CA THR A 106 -10.28 -1.96 6.12
C THR A 106 -9.72 -2.19 4.72
N PHE A 107 -9.66 -3.46 4.31
CA PHE A 107 -9.35 -3.85 2.94
C PHE A 107 -10.62 -4.29 2.21
N PHE A 108 -10.76 -3.82 0.97
CA PHE A 108 -11.83 -4.21 0.06
C PHE A 108 -11.21 -4.84 -1.18
N SER A 109 -11.57 -6.09 -1.48
CA SER A 109 -11.09 -6.83 -2.67
C SER A 109 -12.24 -7.52 -3.41
N LYS A 110 -12.17 -7.55 -4.75
CA LYS A 110 -13.11 -8.29 -5.63
C LYS A 110 -12.87 -9.82 -5.67
N ALA A 111 -12.05 -10.37 -4.77
CA ALA A 111 -11.69 -11.79 -4.78
C ALA A 111 -12.91 -12.69 -4.40
N PRO A 112 -13.02 -13.91 -4.97
CA PRO A 112 -14.16 -14.80 -4.71
C PRO A 112 -14.08 -15.36 -3.29
N GLN A 113 -14.99 -14.95 -2.39
CA GLN A 113 -15.42 -15.53 -1.08
C GLN A 113 -14.44 -16.38 -0.24
N THR A 114 -13.14 -16.33 -0.51
CA THR A 114 -12.11 -17.06 0.18
C THR A 114 -11.49 -16.06 1.12
N ARG A 115 -11.73 -16.29 2.42
CA ARG A 115 -11.11 -15.60 3.54
C ARG A 115 -9.59 -15.66 3.38
N THR A 116 -9.05 -14.74 2.58
CA THR A 116 -7.62 -14.51 2.55
C THR A 116 -7.42 -13.38 3.53
N THR A 117 -7.33 -13.80 4.79
CA THR A 117 -6.79 -13.00 5.86
C THR A 117 -5.58 -12.22 5.32
N VAL A 118 -5.72 -10.91 5.15
CA VAL A 118 -4.59 -9.95 5.14
C VAL A 118 -3.99 -9.85 6.56
N ILE A 119 -4.22 -10.88 7.38
CA ILE A 119 -3.85 -10.96 8.78
C ILE A 119 -2.40 -11.40 8.79
N ASP A 120 -1.58 -10.44 9.19
CA ASP A 120 -0.14 -10.49 9.33
C ASP A 120 0.60 -10.73 8.02
N ASN A 121 1.29 -9.67 7.58
CA ASN A 121 2.38 -9.84 6.63
C ASN A 121 3.31 -10.93 7.17
N THR A 122 3.24 -12.11 6.56
CA THR A 122 4.03 -13.27 6.95
C THR A 122 5.50 -13.11 6.57
N TRP A 123 5.80 -12.13 5.73
CA TRP A 123 7.17 -11.81 5.37
C TRP A 123 7.85 -11.03 6.49
N ILE A 124 9.01 -11.51 6.91
CA ILE A 124 9.84 -10.82 7.90
C ILE A 124 10.79 -9.90 7.13
N ILE A 125 10.75 -8.60 7.43
CA ILE A 125 11.54 -7.60 6.72
C ILE A 125 12.57 -6.97 7.65
N SER A 126 13.83 -6.99 7.23
CA SER A 126 14.95 -6.33 7.89
C SER A 126 15.70 -5.40 6.94
N SER A 127 16.55 -4.53 7.47
CA SER A 127 17.37 -3.60 6.68
C SER A 127 18.80 -3.51 7.21
N THR A 128 19.72 -3.13 6.33
CA THR A 128 21.11 -2.81 6.70
C THR A 128 21.21 -1.51 7.49
N SER A 129 20.29 -0.57 7.28
CA SER A 129 20.20 0.68 8.05
C SER A 129 18.76 1.16 8.19
N TYR A 130 18.55 2.09 9.12
CA TYR A 130 17.32 2.84 9.25
C TYR A 130 17.58 4.15 10.01
N LEU A 131 16.68 5.12 9.82
CA LEU A 131 16.70 6.39 10.54
C LEU A 131 16.11 6.21 11.94
N ARG A 132 16.76 6.83 12.94
CA ARG A 132 16.20 7.04 14.27
C ARG A 132 16.14 8.54 14.57
N GLU A 133 14.98 9.02 14.98
CA GLU A 133 14.76 10.42 15.40
C GLU A 133 14.20 10.43 16.83
N GLY A 134 15.07 10.76 17.79
CA GLY A 134 14.74 10.64 19.22
C GLY A 134 14.38 9.19 19.58
N GLU A 135 13.15 9.01 20.09
CA GLU A 135 12.60 7.69 20.44
C GLU A 135 11.88 6.99 19.26
N THR A 136 11.84 7.62 18.08
CA THR A 136 11.14 7.05 16.92
C THR A 136 12.11 6.28 16.03
N ASP A 137 11.89 4.96 15.93
CA ASP A 137 12.60 4.08 15.00
C ASP A 137 11.80 3.83 13.72
N TYR A 138 12.38 4.23 12.58
CA TYR A 138 11.86 3.98 11.23
C TYR A 138 12.44 2.70 10.61
N ASN A 139 12.51 1.63 11.41
CA ASN A 139 13.12 0.36 11.02
C ASN A 139 12.26 -0.43 10.00
N ALA A 140 12.84 -1.48 9.43
CA ALA A 140 12.21 -2.25 8.35
C ALA A 140 10.97 -3.04 8.79
N ALA A 141 10.82 -3.38 10.07
CA ALA A 141 9.62 -4.04 10.57
C ALA A 141 8.37 -3.17 10.39
N ARG A 142 8.54 -1.85 10.24
CA ARG A 142 7.45 -0.91 9.92
C ARG A 142 6.80 -1.19 8.56
N LEU A 143 7.58 -1.72 7.59
CA LEU A 143 7.08 -2.03 6.25
C LEU A 143 6.00 -3.11 6.26
N MET A 144 5.91 -3.89 7.33
CA MET A 144 4.97 -5.00 7.44
C MET A 144 3.51 -4.57 7.62
N ARG A 145 3.24 -3.27 7.85
CA ARG A 145 1.89 -2.75 8.08
C ARG A 145 1.63 -1.48 7.29
N VAL A 146 0.45 -1.40 6.68
CA VAL A 146 0.04 -0.20 5.91
C VAL A 146 -0.30 0.97 6.83
N THR A 147 -0.76 0.73 8.06
CA THR A 147 -1.11 1.77 9.04
C THR A 147 0.10 2.34 9.80
N GLY A 148 1.27 1.71 9.70
CA GLY A 148 2.47 2.08 10.44
C GLY A 148 3.22 3.31 9.92
N LEU A 149 4.30 3.69 10.60
CA LEU A 149 5.30 4.61 10.04
C LEU A 149 5.98 3.98 8.81
N PRO A 150 6.58 4.75 7.90
CA PRO A 150 7.40 4.16 6.84
C PRO A 150 8.68 3.55 7.42
N TRP A 151 9.34 2.68 6.64
CA TRP A 151 10.79 2.54 6.78
C TRP A 151 11.46 3.75 6.15
N THR A 152 12.47 4.27 6.84
CA THR A 152 13.28 5.39 6.38
C THR A 152 14.74 4.99 6.42
N SER A 153 15.43 5.14 5.29
CA SER A 153 16.86 4.84 5.17
C SER A 153 17.68 5.67 6.17
N GLY A 154 18.65 4.99 6.82
CA GLY A 154 19.67 5.65 7.63
C GLY A 154 20.78 6.29 6.79
N ASN A 155 20.87 5.96 5.50
CA ASN A 155 21.92 6.36 4.57
C ASN A 155 21.41 7.39 3.53
N GLY A 156 20.58 8.35 3.95
CA GLY A 156 20.03 9.37 3.05
C GLY A 156 19.17 8.73 1.96
N HIS A 157 19.59 8.83 0.69
CA HIS A 157 18.83 8.29 -0.45
C HIS A 157 18.71 6.76 -0.46
N GLY A 158 19.30 6.06 0.50
CA GLY A 158 19.24 4.60 0.62
C GLY A 158 20.05 3.85 -0.43
N ILE A 159 20.83 4.54 -1.26
CA ILE A 159 21.78 3.90 -2.16
C ILE A 159 22.86 3.22 -1.31
N GLY A 160 23.02 1.92 -1.49
CA GLY A 160 23.87 1.08 -0.64
C GLY A 160 23.15 0.43 0.54
N ASP A 161 21.90 0.83 0.83
CA ASP A 161 21.04 0.06 1.71
C ASP A 161 20.45 -1.16 1.00
N ARG A 162 20.24 -2.20 1.79
CA ARG A 162 19.56 -3.41 1.40
C ARG A 162 18.42 -3.69 2.35
N LEU A 163 17.23 -3.88 1.78
CA LEU A 163 16.12 -4.55 2.46
C LEU A 163 16.23 -6.06 2.23
N ILE A 164 16.01 -6.83 3.28
CA ILE A 164 16.04 -8.29 3.25
C ILE A 164 14.65 -8.76 3.65
N ILE A 165 14.01 -9.51 2.75
CA ILE A 165 12.67 -10.07 2.96
C ILE A 165 12.80 -11.58 3.03
N ASP A 166 12.46 -12.16 4.17
CA ASP A 166 12.23 -13.58 4.30
C ASP A 166 10.78 -13.87 3.92
N ILE A 167 10.56 -14.63 2.84
CA ILE A 167 9.21 -14.86 2.33
C ILE A 167 8.54 -16.10 2.93
N GLY A 168 9.25 -16.93 3.70
CA GLY A 168 8.67 -18.06 4.44
C GLY A 168 7.85 -19.04 3.60
N GLY A 169 8.21 -19.26 2.32
CA GLY A 169 7.44 -20.08 1.38
C GLY A 169 6.18 -19.42 0.80
N VAL A 170 5.87 -18.18 1.19
CA VAL A 170 4.76 -17.38 0.63
C VAL A 170 5.24 -16.70 -0.65
N ASP A 171 5.16 -17.45 -1.73
CA ASP A 171 5.54 -17.13 -3.11
C ASP A 171 4.49 -16.28 -3.84
N LEU A 172 4.00 -15.23 -3.17
CA LEU A 172 3.03 -14.28 -3.73
C LEU A 172 3.72 -13.06 -4.34
N PRO A 173 3.07 -12.36 -5.30
CA PRO A 173 3.56 -11.08 -5.76
C PRO A 173 3.74 -10.09 -4.61
N MET A 174 4.64 -9.14 -4.76
CA MET A 174 4.88 -8.08 -3.79
C MET A 174 4.02 -6.86 -4.11
N LEU A 175 3.35 -6.30 -3.11
CA LEU A 175 2.76 -4.97 -3.14
C LEU A 175 3.67 -3.99 -2.39
N ILE A 176 4.00 -2.87 -3.03
CA ILE A 176 4.75 -1.78 -2.42
C ILE A 176 3.92 -0.50 -2.42
N VAL A 177 3.96 0.24 -1.30
CA VAL A 177 3.54 1.65 -1.24
C VAL A 177 4.77 2.50 -1.02
N ASN A 178 5.00 3.42 -1.96
CA ASN A 178 6.19 4.24 -1.99
C ASN A 178 6.05 5.50 -1.10
N GLY A 179 7.18 6.05 -0.64
CA GLY A 179 7.25 7.35 0.01
C GLY A 179 6.73 7.41 1.45
N PHE A 180 6.80 8.60 2.04
CA PHE A 180 6.26 8.88 3.37
C PHE A 180 4.76 9.24 3.27
N VAL A 181 3.89 8.25 3.40
CA VAL A 181 2.43 8.43 3.34
C VAL A 181 1.86 8.68 4.75
N SER A 182 1.35 9.90 4.96
CA SER A 182 0.78 10.36 6.24
C SER A 182 -0.45 11.24 6.02
N LEU A 183 -1.59 10.85 6.60
CA LEU A 183 -2.80 11.67 6.63
C LEU A 183 -2.60 13.00 7.36
N ASN A 184 -1.81 13.00 8.43
CA ASN A 184 -1.58 14.19 9.24
C ASN A 184 -0.64 15.18 8.55
N ASN A 185 0.20 14.70 7.63
CA ASN A 185 1.23 15.51 7.01
C ASN A 185 1.54 15.03 5.56
N PRO A 186 0.63 15.25 4.60
CA PRO A 186 0.73 14.69 3.25
C PRO A 186 1.93 15.21 2.45
N LYS A 187 2.41 16.43 2.78
CA LYS A 187 3.61 17.01 2.15
C LYS A 187 4.87 16.17 2.37
N LEU A 188 4.93 15.35 3.42
CA LEU A 188 6.08 14.46 3.70
C LEU A 188 6.39 13.52 2.53
N TYR A 189 5.39 13.16 1.72
CA TYR A 189 5.59 12.36 0.54
C TYR A 189 6.57 13.02 -0.44
N PHE A 190 6.37 14.31 -0.73
CA PHE A 190 7.23 15.07 -1.64
C PHE A 190 8.47 15.65 -0.96
N GLU A 191 8.42 15.86 0.37
CA GLU A 191 9.56 16.35 1.14
C GLU A 191 10.67 15.30 1.26
N ASN A 192 10.36 14.00 1.34
CA ASN A 192 11.34 12.92 1.42
C ASN A 192 11.66 12.30 0.06
N ALA A 193 12.77 11.58 -0.05
CA ALA A 193 13.07 10.80 -1.24
C ALA A 193 12.16 9.57 -1.34
N ARG A 194 11.88 9.13 -2.57
CA ARG A 194 10.97 8.03 -2.88
C ARG A 194 11.67 7.04 -3.81
N LEU A 195 11.37 5.76 -3.68
CA LEU A 195 12.04 4.72 -4.46
C LEU A 195 11.70 4.89 -5.94
N LYS A 196 12.69 4.88 -6.83
CA LYS A 196 12.46 4.95 -8.28
C LYS A 196 12.85 3.65 -8.96
N THR A 197 14.00 3.10 -8.61
CA THR A 197 14.50 1.85 -9.21
C THR A 197 15.19 1.02 -8.15
N MET A 198 14.93 -0.29 -8.17
CA MET A 198 15.54 -1.27 -7.26
C MET A 198 15.89 -2.55 -8.00
N ARG A 199 16.93 -3.25 -7.53
CA ARG A 199 17.21 -4.63 -7.92
C ARG A 199 16.59 -5.54 -6.87
N ILE A 200 15.86 -6.55 -7.32
CA ILE A 200 15.36 -7.65 -6.49
C ILE A 200 16.12 -8.90 -6.88
N SER A 201 16.75 -9.56 -5.92
CA SER A 201 17.53 -10.78 -6.14
C SER A 201 17.07 -11.87 -5.18
N SER A 202 16.95 -13.11 -5.66
CA SER A 202 16.77 -14.27 -4.79
C SER A 202 18.11 -14.74 -4.23
N LYS A 203 18.13 -15.06 -2.94
CA LYS A 203 19.27 -15.68 -2.28
C LYS A 203 19.53 -17.08 -2.82
N LYS A 204 18.48 -17.87 -3.06
CA LYS A 204 18.60 -19.26 -3.51
C LYS A 204 18.93 -19.39 -4.98
N THR A 205 18.10 -18.83 -5.86
CA THR A 205 18.26 -19.04 -7.30
C THR A 205 19.37 -18.18 -7.90
N ARG A 206 19.82 -17.14 -7.17
CA ARG A 206 20.72 -16.07 -7.64
C ARG A 206 20.19 -15.26 -8.82
N LYS A 207 18.95 -15.51 -9.26
CA LYS A 207 18.29 -14.69 -10.28
C LYS A 207 17.98 -13.33 -9.69
N SER A 208 17.99 -12.32 -10.56
CA SER A 208 17.62 -10.97 -10.18
C SER A 208 16.89 -10.27 -11.31
N LYS A 209 16.17 -9.22 -10.95
CA LYS A 209 15.58 -8.29 -11.89
C LYS A 209 15.60 -6.87 -11.36
N VAL A 210 15.59 -5.91 -12.29
CA VAL A 210 15.48 -4.50 -11.96
C VAL A 210 14.05 -4.06 -12.25
N VAL A 211 13.44 -3.37 -11.29
CA VAL A 211 12.07 -2.87 -11.40
C VAL A 211 12.05 -1.37 -11.17
N THR A 212 11.15 -0.69 -11.88
CA THR A 212 10.90 0.74 -11.72
C THR A 212 9.59 0.92 -10.96
N ILE A 213 9.62 1.76 -9.93
CA ILE A 213 8.47 2.13 -9.12
C ILE A 213 7.99 3.50 -9.58
N GLY A 214 6.70 3.64 -9.85
CA GLY A 214 6.07 4.91 -10.17
C GLY A 214 6.09 5.87 -8.98
N ASP A 215 6.17 7.16 -9.27
CA ASP A 215 6.10 8.24 -8.27
C ASP A 215 4.65 8.51 -7.84
N ASN A 216 4.02 7.53 -7.21
CA ASN A 216 2.68 7.64 -6.61
C ASN A 216 2.58 6.82 -5.31
N ALA A 217 1.61 7.17 -4.47
CA ALA A 217 1.38 6.53 -3.17
C ALA A 217 0.39 5.35 -3.24
N SER A 218 -0.04 4.94 -4.44
CA SER A 218 -0.88 3.75 -4.59
C SER A 218 -0.05 2.48 -4.46
N PHE A 219 -0.71 1.35 -4.22
CA PHE A 219 -0.05 0.05 -4.25
C PHE A 219 0.44 -0.24 -5.66
N GLN A 220 1.68 -0.70 -5.76
CA GLN A 220 2.28 -1.13 -7.01
C GLN A 220 2.69 -2.59 -6.88
N LYS A 221 2.25 -3.40 -7.85
CA LYS A 221 2.47 -4.84 -7.85
C LYS A 221 3.79 -5.17 -8.55
N ILE A 222 4.58 -6.04 -7.92
CA ILE A 222 5.82 -6.57 -8.47
C ILE A 222 5.73 -8.09 -8.42
N GLU A 223 5.70 -8.74 -9.57
CA GLU A 223 5.83 -10.20 -9.64
C GLU A 223 7.19 -10.63 -9.08
N ILE A 224 7.29 -11.79 -8.41
CA ILE A 224 8.59 -12.31 -7.92
C ILE A 224 8.83 -13.78 -8.28
N ARG A 225 7.80 -14.49 -8.77
CA ARG A 225 7.83 -15.94 -9.05
C ARG A 225 8.86 -16.33 -10.12
N ASP A 226 9.20 -15.41 -11.01
CA ASP A 226 10.21 -15.60 -12.06
C ASP A 226 11.64 -15.69 -11.52
N ILE A 227 11.88 -15.17 -10.30
CA ILE A 227 13.21 -15.11 -9.69
C ILE A 227 13.38 -15.97 -8.43
N ILE A 228 12.33 -16.55 -7.84
CA ILE A 228 12.43 -17.36 -6.61
C ILE A 228 12.31 -18.87 -6.87
N GLU A 229 12.70 -19.66 -5.86
CA GLU A 229 12.31 -21.07 -5.76
C GLU A 229 10.91 -21.19 -5.12
N ILE A 230 9.94 -21.72 -5.88
CA ILE A 230 8.54 -21.85 -5.45
C ILE A 230 8.41 -22.81 -4.27
N GLY A 231 7.65 -22.42 -3.25
CA GLY A 231 7.39 -23.23 -2.05
C GLY A 231 8.58 -23.40 -1.11
N SER A 232 9.67 -22.66 -1.31
CA SER A 232 10.87 -22.73 -0.48
C SER A 232 10.70 -21.97 0.85
N PRO A 233 10.76 -22.64 2.02
CA PRO A 233 10.54 -22.01 3.32
C PRO A 233 11.68 -21.07 3.76
N ASP A 234 12.87 -21.20 3.18
CA ASP A 234 14.08 -20.42 3.50
C ASP A 234 14.50 -19.47 2.36
N GLU A 235 13.57 -19.14 1.45
CA GLU A 235 13.81 -18.17 0.39
C GLU A 235 13.89 -16.74 0.95
N GLN A 236 14.92 -16.01 0.52
CA GLN A 236 15.14 -14.61 0.90
C GLN A 236 15.33 -13.74 -0.32
N LEU A 237 14.63 -12.61 -0.35
CA LEU A 237 14.82 -11.58 -1.35
C LEU A 237 15.72 -10.47 -0.82
N PHE A 238 16.66 -10.04 -1.66
CA PHE A 238 17.48 -8.86 -1.45
C PHE A 238 17.02 -7.74 -2.36
N LEU A 239 16.66 -6.62 -1.76
CA LEU A 239 16.16 -5.43 -2.43
C LEU A 239 17.22 -4.34 -2.28
N ASP A 240 17.98 -4.10 -3.34
CA ASP A 240 19.01 -3.07 -3.40
C ASP A 240 18.47 -1.82 -4.10
N VAL A 241 18.60 -0.66 -3.47
CA VAL A 241 18.20 0.63 -4.07
C VAL A 241 19.20 1.02 -5.15
N ILE A 242 18.69 1.35 -6.35
CA ILE A 242 19.51 1.81 -7.48
C ILE A 242 19.35 3.32 -7.69
N ASP A 243 18.11 3.81 -7.68
CA ASP A 243 17.79 5.21 -7.96
C ASP A 243 16.55 5.65 -7.17
N VAL A 244 16.43 6.96 -6.94
CA VAL A 244 15.34 7.57 -6.18
C VAL A 244 14.77 8.81 -6.89
N TYR A 245 13.48 9.06 -6.68
CA TYR A 245 12.93 10.39 -6.88
C TYR A 245 13.37 11.27 -5.71
N GLN A 246 13.95 12.41 -6.03
CA GLN A 246 14.48 13.34 -5.03
C GLN A 246 13.34 13.94 -4.20
N GLY A 247 13.57 14.06 -2.90
CA GLY A 247 12.76 14.86 -2.00
C GLY A 247 13.04 16.35 -2.22
N ASN A 248 12.06 17.20 -1.95
CA ASN A 248 12.26 18.65 -2.05
C ASN A 248 12.88 19.28 -0.78
N LYS A 249 13.06 18.50 0.29
CA LYS A 249 13.56 18.97 1.59
C LYS A 249 14.52 18.00 2.27
N TYR A 250 14.17 16.72 2.32
CA TYR A 250 14.93 15.67 2.98
C TYR A 250 15.48 14.68 1.95
N ASN A 251 16.70 14.21 2.20
CA ASN A 251 17.35 13.20 1.37
C ASN A 251 16.98 11.78 1.76
N ASN A 252 16.29 11.57 2.89
CA ASN A 252 15.98 10.24 3.37
C ASN A 252 14.99 9.54 2.45
N LEU A 253 15.34 8.33 1.98
CA LEU A 253 14.44 7.45 1.26
C LEU A 253 13.40 6.89 2.22
N CYS A 254 12.12 7.07 1.90
CA CYS A 254 11.02 6.47 2.63
C CYS A 254 10.26 5.46 1.77
N ILE A 255 9.90 4.33 2.36
CA ILE A 255 8.97 3.35 1.78
C ILE A 255 7.90 3.08 2.83
N LYS A 256 6.63 3.22 2.45
CA LYS A 256 5.52 3.11 3.39
C LYS A 256 5.28 1.67 3.82
N THR A 257 5.16 0.76 2.86
CA THR A 257 4.85 -0.66 3.16
C THR A 257 5.32 -1.57 2.04
N ILE A 258 5.63 -2.81 2.40
CA ILE A 258 5.87 -3.93 1.49
C ILE A 258 5.12 -5.13 2.07
N ILE A 259 4.17 -5.69 1.32
CA ILE A 259 3.34 -6.82 1.75
C ILE A 259 3.10 -7.81 0.59
N PRO A 260 2.83 -9.10 0.86
CA PRO A 260 2.40 -10.04 -0.16
C PRO A 260 1.00 -9.71 -0.72
N ASP A 261 0.81 -9.92 -2.02
CA ASP A 261 -0.45 -9.75 -2.74
C ASP A 261 -1.32 -11.01 -2.64
N PHE A 262 -2.14 -11.08 -1.60
CA PHE A 262 -3.12 -12.14 -1.39
C PHE A 262 -4.31 -12.09 -2.35
N SER A 263 -4.51 -11.00 -3.12
CA SER A 263 -5.64 -10.87 -4.05
C SER A 263 -5.52 -11.73 -5.31
N SER A 264 -4.35 -12.33 -5.51
CA SER A 264 -4.02 -13.17 -6.67
C SER A 264 -4.28 -14.67 -6.47
N LYS A 265 -4.76 -15.08 -5.28
CA LYS A 265 -5.17 -16.46 -4.98
C LYS A 265 -6.64 -16.71 -5.31
#